data_AF-A0A497VA19-F1
#
_entry.id   AF-A0A497VA19-F1
#
_cell.length_a   1.000
_cell.length_b   1.000
_cell.length_c   1.000
_cell.angle_alpha   90.00
_cell.angle_beta   90.00
_cell.angle_gamma   90.00
#
_symmetry.space_group_name_H-M   'P 1'
#
loop_
_entity.id
_entity.type
_entity.pdbx_description
1 polymer ?
#
loop_
_entity_poly.entity_id
_entity_poly.type
_entity_poly.pdbx_seq_one_letter_code
_entity_poly.pdbx_strand_id
1 'polypeptide(L)'
;MGYTLQAFITKKSNHKNLIDFYTNATIVDIGQELCLIPFTKELFDEINKLTKSKPIGKFDYLTENIEVELLKQVGDIKIAYIEADYFGGEGGQIALIWEEQKRIYLSEWGDWEINKVLKDFGVIRKDGKDEFDTVGLGENRSTEEWLNDSE
;
A
#
# COMPACT_ATOMS: atom_id res chain seq x y z
N MET A 1 2.92 -22.29 -0.40
CA MET A 1 1.87 -21.27 -0.67
C MET A 1 2.49 -19.91 -0.41
N GLY A 2 2.45 -19.01 -1.38
CA GLY A 2 3.02 -17.66 -1.26
C GLY A 2 2.02 -16.67 -0.67
N TYR A 3 2.51 -15.52 -0.22
CA TYR A 3 1.72 -14.33 0.09
C TYR A 3 2.43 -13.13 -0.54
N THR A 4 1.74 -12.40 -1.42
CA THR A 4 2.25 -11.16 -2.02
C THR A 4 1.24 -10.04 -1.85
N LEU A 5 1.72 -8.87 -1.48
CA LEU A 5 0.91 -7.67 -1.40
C LEU A 5 1.73 -6.46 -1.83
N GLN A 6 1.22 -5.69 -2.78
CA GLN A 6 1.70 -4.36 -3.13
C GLN A 6 0.49 -3.44 -3.08
N ALA A 7 0.51 -2.42 -2.24
CA ALA A 7 -0.66 -1.57 -2.09
C ALA A 7 -0.34 -0.21 -1.48
N PHE A 8 -1.21 0.75 -1.77
CA PHE A 8 -1.28 1.98 -1.00
C PHE A 8 -2.30 1.85 0.14
N ILE A 9 -2.02 2.53 1.25
CA ILE A 9 -2.93 2.66 2.39
C ILE A 9 -3.19 4.14 2.64
N THR A 10 -4.46 4.52 2.74
CA THR A 10 -4.85 5.87 3.15
C THR A 10 -6.17 5.86 3.93
N LYS A 11 -6.57 7.02 4.45
CA LYS A 11 -7.89 7.20 5.09
C LYS A 11 -8.97 7.23 4.01
N LYS A 12 -10.13 6.65 4.31
CA LYS A 12 -11.30 6.66 3.42
C LYS A 12 -11.72 8.06 3.00
N SER A 13 -11.53 9.07 3.84
CA SER A 13 -11.81 10.48 3.50
C SER A 13 -11.00 11.00 2.30
N ASN A 14 -9.87 10.36 2.00
CA ASN A 14 -8.92 10.80 0.97
C ASN A 14 -9.01 9.97 -0.32
N HIS A 15 -9.96 9.02 -0.41
CA HIS A 15 -9.97 8.04 -1.50
C HIS A 15 -10.08 8.68 -2.89
N LYS A 16 -10.80 9.81 -3.00
CA LYS A 16 -11.05 10.50 -4.27
C LYS A 16 -9.78 10.99 -4.94
N ASN A 17 -8.76 11.32 -4.14
CA ASN A 17 -7.49 11.83 -4.62
C ASN A 17 -6.73 10.83 -5.50
N LEU A 18 -7.10 9.55 -5.50
CA LEU A 18 -6.49 8.53 -6.35
C LEU A 18 -7.43 8.05 -7.45
N ILE A 19 -8.67 7.70 -7.12
CA ILE A 19 -9.61 7.15 -8.12
C ILE A 19 -10.09 8.16 -9.16
N ASP A 20 -10.07 9.46 -8.84
CA ASP A 20 -10.47 10.48 -9.81
C ASP A 20 -9.37 10.70 -10.87
N PHE A 21 -8.14 10.25 -10.61
CA PHE A 21 -6.97 10.46 -11.48
C PHE A 21 -6.46 9.19 -12.15
N TYR A 22 -6.66 8.03 -11.52
CA TYR A 22 -6.17 6.74 -12.01
C TYR A 22 -7.34 5.79 -12.26
N THR A 23 -7.53 5.42 -13.52
CA THR A 23 -8.63 4.57 -13.99
C THR A 23 -8.50 3.14 -13.44
N ASN A 24 -7.27 2.66 -13.24
CA ASN A 24 -7.00 1.33 -12.69
C ASN A 24 -6.88 1.31 -11.16
N ALA A 25 -7.11 2.45 -10.48
CA ALA A 25 -7.14 2.46 -9.02
C ALA A 25 -8.48 1.94 -8.51
N THR A 26 -8.43 0.86 -7.74
CA THR A 26 -9.60 0.31 -7.04
C THR A 26 -9.44 0.54 -5.55
N ILE A 27 -10.52 0.92 -4.87
CA ILE A 27 -10.55 1.13 -3.42
C ILE A 27 -11.15 -0.10 -2.77
N VAL A 28 -10.42 -0.70 -1.84
CA VAL A 28 -10.92 -1.75 -0.96
C VAL A 28 -11.04 -1.21 0.46
N ASP A 29 -12.21 -1.34 1.06
CA ASP A 29 -12.44 -1.01 2.46
C ASP A 29 -11.83 -2.09 3.36
N ILE A 30 -10.86 -1.70 4.19
CA ILE A 30 -10.20 -2.61 5.16
C ILE A 30 -10.62 -2.29 6.61
N GLY A 31 -11.68 -1.50 6.78
CA GLY A 31 -12.22 -1.09 8.08
C GLY A 31 -11.44 0.05 8.75
N GLN A 32 -11.93 0.47 9.92
CA GLN A 32 -11.31 1.51 10.77
C GLN A 32 -10.94 2.81 10.03
N GLU A 33 -11.83 3.27 9.16
CA GLU A 33 -11.63 4.46 8.32
C GLU A 33 -10.43 4.39 7.37
N LEU A 34 -9.92 3.19 7.09
CA LEU A 34 -8.85 2.96 6.13
C LEU A 34 -9.35 2.27 4.87
N CYS A 35 -8.63 2.54 3.79
CA CYS A 35 -8.77 1.82 2.54
C CYS A 35 -7.40 1.37 2.03
N LEU A 36 -7.42 0.23 1.37
CA LEU A 36 -6.33 -0.36 0.62
C LEU A 36 -6.56 -0.07 -0.86
N ILE A 37 -5.51 0.28 -1.58
CA ILE A 37 -5.54 0.43 -3.04
C ILE A 37 -4.49 -0.51 -3.60
N PRO A 38 -4.90 -1.69 -4.12
CA PRO A 38 -3.98 -2.67 -4.68
C PRO A 38 -3.15 -2.04 -5.80
N PHE A 39 -1.83 -2.18 -5.70
CA PHE A 39 -0.90 -1.67 -6.69
C PHE A 39 -0.63 -2.73 -7.74
N THR A 40 -1.62 -2.98 -8.58
CA THR A 40 -1.55 -3.97 -9.66
C THR A 40 -0.64 -3.51 -10.79
N LYS A 41 -0.35 -4.42 -11.71
CA LYS A 41 0.46 -4.11 -12.89
C LYS A 41 -0.17 -2.99 -13.73
N GLU A 42 -1.47 -3.00 -13.90
CA GLU A 42 -2.20 -2.00 -14.68
C GLU A 42 -2.08 -0.61 -14.04
N LEU A 43 -2.21 -0.53 -12.72
CA LEU A 43 -2.01 0.71 -11.99
C LEU A 43 -0.53 1.16 -12.00
N PHE A 44 0.42 0.23 -11.90
CA PHE A 44 1.84 0.51 -12.06
C PHE A 44 2.12 1.14 -13.44
N ASP A 45 1.63 0.53 -14.53
CA ASP A 45 1.85 1.03 -15.89
C ASP A 45 1.20 2.41 -16.10
N GLU A 46 0.00 2.63 -15.54
CA GLU A 46 -0.72 3.89 -15.59
C GLU A 46 0.02 5.04 -14.87
N ILE A 47 0.48 4.81 -13.63
CA ILE A 47 1.22 5.83 -12.87
C ILE A 47 2.61 6.05 -13.49
N ASN A 48 3.30 4.96 -13.84
CA ASN A 48 4.69 5.03 -14.26
C ASN A 48 4.85 5.58 -15.69
N LYS A 49 3.83 5.47 -16.56
CA LYS A 49 3.81 6.01 -17.92
C LYS A 49 5.02 5.58 -18.75
N LEU A 50 5.46 4.32 -18.57
CA LEU A 50 6.65 3.74 -19.21
C LEU A 50 7.98 4.49 -18.94
N THR A 51 8.03 5.30 -17.89
CA THR A 51 9.23 6.04 -17.51
C THR A 51 10.16 5.15 -16.70
N LYS A 52 11.45 5.11 -17.07
CA LYS A 52 12.46 4.41 -16.28
C LYS A 52 12.98 5.34 -15.19
N SER A 53 12.94 4.89 -13.95
CA SER A 53 13.53 5.60 -12.81
C SER A 53 14.10 4.61 -11.79
N LYS A 54 14.82 5.13 -10.80
CA LYS A 54 15.46 4.27 -9.79
C LYS A 54 14.42 3.77 -8.79
N PRO A 55 14.59 2.57 -8.23
CA PRO A 55 13.79 2.13 -7.10
C PRO A 55 14.02 3.03 -5.89
N ILE A 56 12.99 3.20 -5.07
CA ILE A 56 13.11 3.85 -3.76
C ILE A 56 13.53 2.77 -2.76
N GLY A 57 14.60 3.01 -2.00
CA GLY A 57 15.08 2.05 -1.00
C GLY A 57 15.30 0.64 -1.58
N LYS A 58 14.66 -0.35 -0.97
CA LYS A 58 14.66 -1.75 -1.42
C LYS A 58 13.30 -2.23 -1.92
N PHE A 59 12.43 -1.31 -2.31
CA PHE A 59 11.16 -1.67 -2.93
C PHE A 59 11.38 -2.28 -4.31
N ASP A 60 10.59 -3.29 -4.64
CA ASP A 60 10.64 -3.96 -5.94
C ASP A 60 9.85 -3.20 -7.00
N TYR A 61 8.74 -2.53 -6.61
CA TYR A 61 7.85 -1.86 -7.55
C TYR A 61 7.82 -0.34 -7.37
N LEU A 62 8.13 0.19 -6.18
CA LEU A 62 8.13 1.63 -5.98
C LEU A 62 9.40 2.29 -6.52
N THR A 63 9.21 3.24 -7.44
CA THR A 63 10.28 4.00 -8.08
C THR A 63 10.14 5.49 -7.86
N GLU A 64 11.23 6.25 -8.05
CA GLU A 64 11.24 7.72 -7.94
C GLU A 64 10.17 8.38 -8.83
N ASN A 65 9.93 7.85 -10.03
CA ASN A 65 8.91 8.38 -10.93
C ASN A 65 7.48 8.12 -10.40
N ILE A 66 7.23 6.92 -9.87
CA ILE A 66 5.92 6.60 -9.27
C ILE A 66 5.64 7.53 -8.11
N GLU A 67 6.61 7.76 -7.24
CA GLU A 67 6.46 8.70 -6.12
C GLU A 67 6.14 10.12 -6.61
N VAL A 68 6.89 10.63 -7.59
CA VAL A 68 6.66 11.99 -8.11
C VAL A 68 5.26 12.14 -8.70
N GLU A 69 4.83 11.17 -9.52
CA GLU A 69 3.50 11.21 -10.14
C GLU A 69 2.39 11.03 -9.10
N LEU A 70 2.57 10.13 -8.13
CA LEU A 70 1.65 9.90 -7.03
C LEU A 70 1.45 11.17 -6.19
N LEU A 71 2.54 11.73 -5.65
CA LEU A 71 2.51 12.90 -4.75
C LEU A 71 1.91 14.14 -5.44
N LYS A 72 2.12 14.28 -6.76
CA LYS A 72 1.50 15.34 -7.55
C LYS A 72 -0.03 15.25 -7.56
N GLN A 73 -0.62 14.04 -7.58
CA GLN A 73 -2.07 13.87 -7.57
C GLN A 73 -2.65 13.93 -6.16
N VAL A 74 -1.97 13.28 -5.19
CA VAL A 74 -2.54 13.14 -3.85
C VAL A 74 -2.41 14.40 -2.99
N GLY A 75 -1.44 15.28 -3.29
CA GLY A 75 -1.20 16.52 -2.54
C GLY A 75 -0.64 16.25 -1.15
N ASP A 76 -1.12 16.99 -0.14
CA ASP A 76 -0.59 16.95 1.23
C ASP A 76 -1.19 15.83 2.10
N ILE A 77 -1.98 14.92 1.53
CA ILE A 77 -2.60 13.83 2.31
C ILE A 77 -1.55 12.87 2.87
N LYS A 78 -1.90 12.24 3.99
CA LYS A 78 -1.15 11.11 4.51
C LYS A 78 -1.49 9.84 3.72
N ILE A 79 -0.45 9.19 3.18
CA ILE A 79 -0.56 7.97 2.40
C ILE A 79 0.66 7.10 2.64
N ALA A 80 0.48 5.79 2.64
CA ALA A 80 1.57 4.83 2.73
C ALA A 80 1.60 3.93 1.50
N TYR A 81 2.78 3.41 1.20
CA TYR A 81 2.97 2.30 0.27
C TYR A 81 3.63 1.14 1.01
N ILE A 82 3.15 -0.07 0.75
CA ILE A 82 3.61 -1.29 1.38
C ILE A 82 3.88 -2.37 0.33
N GLU A 83 4.92 -3.18 0.59
CA GLU A 83 5.15 -4.45 -0.11
C GLU A 83 5.32 -5.57 0.90
N ALA A 84 4.84 -6.76 0.55
CA ALA A 84 5.12 -8.00 1.24
C ALA A 84 5.33 -9.12 0.23
N ASP A 85 6.31 -9.97 0.50
CA ASP A 85 6.54 -11.19 -0.24
C ASP A 85 6.98 -12.26 0.75
N TYR A 86 6.18 -13.33 0.84
CA TYR A 86 6.50 -14.52 1.62
C TYR A 86 6.33 -15.76 0.75
N PHE A 87 7.38 -16.57 0.69
CA PHE A 87 7.37 -17.87 0.03
C PHE A 87 7.87 -18.96 0.98
N GLY A 88 7.00 -19.91 1.32
CA GLY A 88 7.39 -21.04 2.18
C GLY A 88 7.70 -20.66 3.63
N GLY A 89 7.24 -19.48 4.09
CA GLY A 89 7.51 -18.97 5.44
C GLY A 89 8.76 -18.08 5.53
N GLU A 90 9.52 -17.96 4.45
CA GLU A 90 10.60 -16.97 4.32
C GLU A 90 10.09 -15.77 3.54
N GLY A 91 10.53 -14.57 3.91
CA GLY A 91 10.03 -13.35 3.29
C GLY A 91 10.12 -12.15 4.22
N GLY A 92 9.36 -11.11 3.89
CA GLY A 92 9.28 -9.92 4.72
C GLY A 92 8.24 -8.93 4.22
N GLN A 93 8.32 -7.73 4.80
CA GLN A 93 7.52 -6.58 4.48
C GLN A 93 8.42 -5.34 4.42
N ILE A 94 8.06 -4.38 3.60
CA ILE A 94 8.71 -3.07 3.51
C ILE A 94 7.64 -1.99 3.36
N ALA A 95 7.88 -0.81 3.91
CA ALA A 95 6.88 0.24 3.99
C ALA A 95 7.48 1.66 3.92
N LEU A 96 6.69 2.57 3.35
CA LEU A 96 7.00 3.99 3.22
C LEU A 96 5.74 4.79 3.52
N ILE A 97 5.87 5.87 4.29
CA ILE A 97 4.78 6.78 4.60
C ILE A 97 5.17 8.18 4.12
N TRP A 98 4.24 8.80 3.40
CA TRP A 98 4.28 10.22 3.06
C TRP A 98 3.24 10.99 3.86
N GLU A 99 3.63 12.19 4.28
CA GLU A 99 2.77 13.19 4.91
C GLU A 99 3.29 14.58 4.52
N GLU A 100 2.39 15.49 4.12
CA GLU A 100 2.76 16.83 3.63
C GLU A 100 3.84 16.79 2.50
N GLN A 101 3.65 15.89 1.54
CA GLN A 101 4.56 15.65 0.40
C GLN A 101 5.99 15.25 0.79
N LYS A 102 6.22 14.78 2.03
CA LYS A 102 7.54 14.34 2.51
C LYS A 102 7.48 12.88 2.96
N ARG A 103 8.56 12.15 2.73
CA ARG A 103 8.78 10.84 3.33
C ARG A 103 9.00 11.02 4.83
N ILE A 104 8.07 10.54 5.66
CA ILE A 104 8.18 10.60 7.12
C ILE A 104 8.61 9.26 7.73
N TYR A 105 8.48 8.18 6.96
CA TYR A 105 8.89 6.84 7.35
C TYR A 105 9.36 6.08 6.12
N LEU A 106 10.52 5.44 6.17
CA LEU A 106 11.01 4.51 5.15
C LEU A 106 11.66 3.35 5.89
N SER A 107 11.16 2.13 5.69
CA SER A 107 11.72 0.94 6.31
C SER A 107 12.69 0.20 5.39
N GLU A 108 13.47 -0.69 6.00
CA GLU A 108 14.07 -1.83 5.31
C GLU A 108 13.08 -3.00 5.31
N TRP A 109 13.42 -4.10 4.65
CA TRP A 109 12.67 -5.36 4.75
C TRP A 109 12.70 -5.91 6.19
N GLY A 110 11.54 -6.29 6.72
CA GLY A 110 11.37 -6.88 8.04
C GLY A 110 9.98 -7.46 8.26
N ASP A 111 9.72 -8.04 9.42
CA ASP A 111 8.48 -8.82 9.64
C ASP A 111 7.26 -8.01 10.10
N TRP A 112 7.45 -6.73 10.46
CA TRP A 112 6.43 -5.94 11.18
C TRP A 112 6.13 -4.59 10.53
N GLU A 113 6.61 -4.36 9.31
CA GLU A 113 6.59 -3.03 8.70
C GLU A 113 5.18 -2.57 8.34
N ILE A 114 4.30 -3.49 7.90
CA ILE A 114 2.89 -3.18 7.66
C ILE A 114 2.16 -2.89 8.97
N ASN A 115 2.41 -3.67 10.02
CA ASN A 115 1.80 -3.42 11.34
C ASN A 115 2.20 -2.03 11.88
N LYS A 116 3.44 -1.58 11.67
CA LYS A 116 3.86 -0.22 12.03
C LYS A 116 3.11 0.86 11.25
N VAL A 117 2.91 0.68 9.95
CA VAL A 117 2.09 1.58 9.12
C VAL A 117 0.66 1.63 9.67
N LEU A 118 0.01 0.48 9.83
CA LEU A 118 -1.38 0.42 10.29
C LEU A 118 -1.55 1.09 11.66
N LYS A 119 -0.60 0.88 12.58
CA LYS A 119 -0.57 1.55 13.88
C LYS A 119 -0.42 3.07 13.75
N ASP A 120 0.45 3.54 12.87
CA ASP A 120 0.64 4.97 12.58
C ASP A 120 -0.61 5.63 11.95
N PHE A 121 -1.37 4.85 11.18
CA PHE A 121 -2.68 5.23 10.64
C PHE A 121 -3.82 5.08 11.67
N GLY A 122 -3.51 4.67 12.89
CA GLY A 122 -4.45 4.62 14.03
C GLY A 122 -5.31 3.37 14.11
N VAL A 123 -4.88 2.25 13.51
CA VAL A 123 -5.57 0.96 13.69
C VAL A 123 -5.53 0.55 15.16
N ILE A 124 -6.72 0.26 15.70
CA ILE A 124 -6.91 -0.29 17.03
C ILE A 124 -7.05 -1.80 16.90
N ARG A 125 -6.06 -2.54 17.43
CA ARG A 125 -6.07 -4.01 17.42
C ARG A 125 -7.32 -4.59 18.08
N LYS A 126 -7.88 -5.64 17.46
CA LYS A 126 -8.88 -6.51 18.09
C LYS A 126 -8.21 -7.47 19.06
N ASP A 127 -8.97 -7.95 20.05
CA ASP A 127 -8.44 -8.90 21.04
C ASP A 127 -7.84 -10.14 20.36
N GLY A 128 -6.59 -10.45 20.73
CA GLY A 128 -5.86 -11.61 20.20
C GLY A 128 -5.34 -11.46 18.75
N LYS A 129 -5.46 -10.28 18.14
CA LYS A 129 -4.99 -9.98 16.78
C LYS A 129 -3.97 -8.85 16.77
N ASP A 130 -3.05 -8.86 15.80
CA ASP A 130 -2.24 -7.68 15.49
C ASP A 130 -3.00 -6.69 14.58
N GLU A 131 -2.37 -5.58 14.19
CA GLU A 131 -3.01 -4.60 13.31
C GLU A 131 -3.35 -5.21 11.94
N PHE A 132 -2.45 -6.02 11.37
CA PHE A 132 -2.61 -6.70 10.08
C PHE A 132 -3.82 -7.65 10.06
N ASP A 133 -3.94 -8.53 11.05
CA ASP A 133 -5.05 -9.47 11.23
C ASP A 133 -6.37 -8.76 11.57
N THR A 134 -6.28 -7.57 12.16
CA THR A 134 -7.43 -6.77 12.57
C THR A 134 -8.16 -6.18 11.37
N VAL A 135 -7.42 -5.75 10.35
CA VAL A 135 -7.94 -5.15 9.11
C VAL A 135 -8.10 -6.18 7.97
N GLY A 136 -7.83 -7.46 8.24
CA GLY A 136 -8.10 -8.54 7.29
C GLY A 136 -7.08 -8.67 6.15
N LEU A 137 -5.87 -8.11 6.27
CA LEU A 137 -4.89 -8.16 5.17
C LEU A 137 -4.43 -9.59 4.82
N GLY A 138 -4.66 -10.58 5.70
CA GLY A 138 -4.36 -11.98 5.44
C GLY A 138 -5.46 -12.76 4.70
N GLU A 139 -6.60 -12.13 4.38
CA GLU A 139 -7.75 -12.80 3.74
C GLU A 139 -7.50 -13.11 2.26
N ASN A 140 -6.77 -12.22 1.57
CA ASN A 140 -6.32 -12.39 0.19
C ASN A 140 -4.80 -12.63 0.18
N ARG A 141 -4.34 -13.59 -0.62
CA ARG A 141 -2.94 -14.03 -0.65
C ARG A 141 -2.11 -13.38 -1.75
N SER A 142 -2.74 -12.70 -2.69
CA SER A 142 -2.06 -11.97 -3.76
C SER A 142 -2.72 -10.61 -3.98
N THR A 143 -1.95 -9.62 -4.44
CA THR A 143 -2.44 -8.27 -4.77
C THR A 143 -3.65 -8.30 -5.70
N GLU A 144 -3.66 -9.20 -6.68
CA GLU A 144 -4.74 -9.34 -7.67
C GLU A 144 -6.04 -9.88 -7.06
N GLU A 145 -5.97 -10.69 -5.99
CA GLU A 145 -7.17 -11.24 -5.34
C GLU A 145 -8.06 -10.13 -4.75
N TRP A 146 -7.46 -9.02 -4.33
CA TRP A 146 -8.17 -7.85 -3.81
C TRP A 146 -9.04 -7.12 -4.84
N LEU A 147 -8.85 -7.36 -6.14
CA LEU A 147 -9.72 -6.78 -7.18
C LEU A 147 -11.06 -7.50 -7.30
N ASN A 148 -11.18 -8.72 -6.80
CA ASN A 148 -12.36 -9.58 -7.04
C ASN A 148 -13.52 -9.31 -6.07
N ASP A 149 -13.32 -8.52 -5.01
CA ASP A 149 -14.35 -8.19 -4.01
C ASP A 149 -15.11 -6.88 -4.33
N SER A 150 -14.97 -6.36 -5.56
CA SER A 150 -15.69 -5.17 -6.02
C SER A 150 -17.06 -5.54 -6.62
N GLU A 151 -17.95 -6.15 -5.84
CA GLU A 151 -19.39 -6.31 -6.18
C GLU A 151 -20.32 -5.55 -5.24
#